data_AF-A0A2V1E726-F1
#
_entry.id   AF-A0A2V1E726-F1
#
_cell.length_a   1.000
_cell.length_b   1.000
_cell.length_c   1.000
_cell.angle_alpha   90.00
_cell.angle_beta   90.00
_cell.angle_gamma   90.00
#
_symmetry.space_group_name_H-M   'P 1'
#
loop_
_entity.id
_entity.type
_entity.pdbx_description
1 polymer ?
#
loop_
_entity_poly.entity_id
_entity_poly.type
_entity_poly.pdbx_seq_one_letter_code
_entity_poly.pdbx_strand_id
1 'polypeptide(L)'
;MARGASSSAAQNAGGGGFWGSKPKVAAPPPPPIPRFHSAAAVGSGPQIDATTVISLLCVLILLGGAYGASLRLLPKGSSKKTRVLFIWHLFDALIHFFFEGSFLYNCFFISYSLPTSFNVAARQHPHIRLLTPPDVYWLGSQNKLYGANYGTGPFSRLWQEYAKADRRWGGVDLGVVSLEVLTVFIGTPLALWICALLRGEERKGALKRWFWMIVLATAELYGGWMTFAPEWFTGSPNLDTSNWMFMWLYLVFFNGLWVVFPLWILYEGYSAMTSAMSHAEMVDLVKYLKKGE
;
A
#
# COMPACT_ATOMS: atom_id res chain seq x y z
N MET A 1 42.89 58.81 44.73
CA MET A 1 44.33 58.49 44.96
C MET A 1 44.41 57.06 45.47
N ALA A 2 45.04 56.18 44.70
CA ALA A 2 45.21 54.77 45.01
C ALA A 2 46.45 54.53 45.88
N ARG A 3 46.34 53.55 46.80
CA ARG A 3 47.36 52.78 47.57
C ARG A 3 46.60 52.26 48.80
N GLY A 4 46.57 50.99 49.20
CA GLY A 4 47.29 49.76 48.88
C GLY A 4 47.24 48.93 50.15
N ALA A 5 46.97 47.62 50.09
CA ALA A 5 47.31 46.67 51.16
C ALA A 5 47.08 45.23 50.68
N SER A 6 48.15 44.46 50.66
CA SER A 6 48.17 43.01 50.64
C SER A 6 47.89 42.45 52.04
N SER A 7 47.12 41.36 52.16
CA SER A 7 47.39 40.35 53.18
C SER A 7 46.84 38.98 52.80
N SER A 8 47.74 38.00 52.83
CA SER A 8 47.57 36.56 52.84
C SER A 8 46.54 36.08 53.88
N ALA A 9 45.70 35.10 53.48
CA ALA A 9 45.34 33.97 54.34
C ALA A 9 44.75 32.84 53.49
N ALA A 10 45.50 31.75 53.37
CA ALA A 10 44.95 30.45 53.01
C ALA A 10 44.29 29.85 54.26
N GLN A 11 43.06 29.37 54.14
CA GLN A 11 42.54 28.33 55.01
C GLN A 11 41.50 27.48 54.27
N ASN A 12 41.93 26.23 54.04
CA ASN A 12 41.11 25.09 53.67
C ASN A 12 40.14 24.78 54.81
N ALA A 13 38.83 24.69 54.54
CA ALA A 13 37.90 24.00 55.43
C ALA A 13 36.63 23.56 54.69
N GLY A 14 36.38 22.25 54.73
CA GLY A 14 35.02 21.72 54.88
C GLY A 14 34.19 21.59 53.61
N GLY A 15 34.38 20.48 52.89
CA GLY A 15 33.38 19.97 51.95
C GLY A 15 32.08 19.63 52.68
N GLY A 16 30.97 20.11 52.14
CA GLY A 16 29.63 19.88 52.68
C GLY A 16 28.55 20.64 51.90
N GLY A 17 28.55 20.51 50.57
CA GLY A 17 27.59 21.18 49.68
C GLY A 17 26.63 20.17 49.05
N PHE A 18 25.46 20.05 49.66
CA PHE A 18 24.27 19.33 49.21
C PHE A 18 23.81 19.84 47.83
N TRP A 19 24.32 19.27 46.74
CA TRP A 19 23.85 19.56 45.38
C TRP A 19 23.34 18.28 44.73
N GLY A 20 22.01 18.17 44.65
CA GLY A 20 21.32 17.13 43.90
C GLY A 20 21.75 17.15 42.44
N SER A 21 22.25 16.01 41.97
CA SER A 21 22.48 15.73 40.56
C SER A 21 21.17 15.86 39.80
N LYS A 22 21.11 16.79 38.83
CA LYS A 22 20.01 16.83 37.86
C LYS A 22 19.92 15.44 37.21
N PRO A 23 18.73 14.82 37.10
CA PRO A 23 18.62 13.56 36.39
C PRO A 23 19.12 13.77 34.96
N LYS A 24 20.12 12.98 34.54
CA LYS A 24 20.46 12.87 33.12
C LYS A 24 19.19 12.39 32.42
N VAL A 25 18.53 13.28 31.69
CA VAL A 25 17.51 12.90 30.72
C VAL A 25 18.21 11.94 29.78
N ALA A 26 17.88 10.65 29.87
CA ALA A 26 18.41 9.65 28.97
C ALA A 26 18.10 10.13 27.56
N ALA A 27 19.15 10.25 26.73
CA ALA A 27 18.95 10.56 25.33
C ALA A 27 17.97 9.51 24.76
N PRO A 28 16.93 9.92 24.02
CA PRO A 28 16.03 8.95 23.41
C PRO A 28 16.87 7.95 22.61
N PRO A 29 16.48 6.66 22.61
CA PRO A 29 17.23 5.65 21.87
C PRO A 29 17.39 6.11 20.42
N PRO A 30 18.57 5.87 19.81
CA PRO A 30 18.76 6.24 18.42
C PRO A 30 17.66 5.59 17.59
N PRO A 31 17.04 6.34 16.65
CA PRO A 31 16.00 5.79 15.80
C PRO A 31 16.51 4.51 15.11
N PRO A 32 15.63 3.54 14.84
CA PRO A 32 16.00 2.35 14.09
C PRO A 32 16.72 2.79 12.81
N ILE A 33 17.88 2.22 12.54
CA ILE A 33 18.59 2.47 11.28
C ILE A 33 17.63 2.06 10.17
N PRO A 34 17.24 2.99 9.27
CA PRO A 34 16.36 2.66 8.18
C PRO A 34 16.92 1.49 7.38
N ARG A 35 16.14 0.40 7.26
CA ARG A 35 16.58 -0.80 6.56
C ARG A 35 16.31 -0.62 5.08
N PHE A 36 17.31 -0.14 4.37
CA PHE A 36 17.30 -0.10 2.92
C PHE A 36 18.01 -1.35 2.40
N HIS A 37 17.29 -2.17 1.64
CA HIS A 37 17.90 -3.27 0.93
C HIS A 37 18.68 -2.73 -0.27
N SER A 38 19.97 -3.08 -0.34
CA SER A 38 20.77 -2.94 -1.55
C SER A 38 20.11 -3.75 -2.67
N ALA A 39 20.29 -3.29 -3.92
CA ALA A 39 19.85 -4.06 -5.08
C ALA A 39 20.40 -5.49 -4.99
N ALA A 40 19.56 -6.47 -5.29
CA ALA A 40 19.99 -7.85 -5.27
C ALA A 40 21.11 -8.06 -6.31
N ALA A 41 22.01 -9.00 -6.06
CA ALA A 41 23.00 -9.36 -7.08
C ALA A 41 22.25 -9.90 -8.30
N VAL A 42 22.69 -9.51 -9.49
CA VAL A 42 22.11 -9.99 -10.77
C VAL A 42 22.16 -11.51 -10.79
N GLY A 43 21.01 -12.15 -10.96
CA GLY A 43 20.90 -13.62 -10.97
C GLY A 43 20.91 -14.25 -9.58
N SER A 44 20.76 -13.48 -8.50
CA SER A 44 20.56 -14.04 -7.17
C SER A 44 19.26 -14.86 -7.10
N GLY A 45 19.35 -16.03 -6.45
CA GLY A 45 18.18 -16.89 -6.21
C GLY A 45 17.16 -16.26 -5.26
N PRO A 46 16.03 -16.95 -5.00
CA PRO A 46 14.99 -16.45 -4.10
C PRO A 46 15.54 -16.07 -2.72
N GLN A 47 15.21 -14.86 -2.26
CA GLN A 47 15.60 -14.38 -0.93
C GLN A 47 14.45 -14.60 0.05
N ILE A 48 14.40 -15.79 0.66
CA ILE A 48 13.31 -16.16 1.57
C ILE A 48 13.78 -15.95 3.01
N ASP A 49 13.22 -14.94 3.68
CA ASP A 49 13.38 -14.75 5.11
C ASP A 49 12.06 -14.95 5.86
N ALA A 50 12.09 -14.85 7.20
CA ALA A 50 10.89 -15.02 8.02
C ALA A 50 9.77 -14.03 7.64
N THR A 51 10.13 -12.81 7.25
CA THR A 51 9.18 -11.79 6.80
C THR A 51 8.54 -12.19 5.48
N THR A 52 9.33 -12.71 4.53
CA THR A 52 8.81 -13.28 3.27
C THR A 52 7.75 -14.35 3.54
N VAL A 53 8.07 -15.33 4.39
CA VAL A 53 7.15 -16.45 4.70
C VAL A 53 5.86 -15.93 5.36
N ILE A 54 5.99 -15.06 6.37
CA ILE A 54 4.83 -14.49 7.08
C ILE A 54 3.97 -13.67 6.11
N SER A 55 4.57 -12.87 5.23
CA SER A 55 3.85 -12.03 4.27
C SER A 55 3.03 -12.88 3.28
N LEU A 56 3.63 -13.94 2.74
CA LEU A 56 2.94 -14.87 1.84
C LEU A 56 1.83 -15.64 2.56
N LEU A 57 2.04 -16.06 3.81
CA LEU A 57 0.99 -16.69 4.62
C LEU A 57 -0.17 -15.73 4.89
N CYS A 58 0.09 -14.45 5.15
CA CYS A 58 -0.95 -13.44 5.30
C CYS A 58 -1.83 -13.35 4.04
N VAL A 59 -1.23 -13.34 2.84
CA VAL A 59 -2.00 -13.35 1.58
C VAL A 59 -2.88 -14.59 1.48
N LEU A 60 -2.33 -15.77 1.77
CA LEU A 60 -3.09 -17.03 1.74
C LEU A 60 -4.23 -17.05 2.77
N ILE A 61 -4.03 -16.44 3.94
CA ILE A 61 -5.08 -16.31 4.96
C ILE A 61 -6.21 -15.42 4.46
N LEU A 62 -5.91 -14.29 3.81
CA LEU A 62 -6.93 -13.41 3.24
C LEU A 62 -7.71 -14.13 2.11
N LEU A 63 -7.02 -14.83 1.22
CA LEU A 63 -7.65 -15.61 0.15
C LEU A 63 -8.50 -16.76 0.70
N GLY A 64 -7.98 -17.51 1.68
CA GLY A 64 -8.70 -18.59 2.36
C GLY A 64 -9.92 -18.07 3.12
N GLY A 65 -9.81 -16.89 3.73
CA GLY A 65 -10.92 -16.18 4.36
C GLY A 65 -12.01 -15.79 3.35
N ALA A 66 -11.62 -15.24 2.20
CA ALA A 66 -12.54 -14.93 1.11
C ALA A 66 -13.24 -16.18 0.56
N TYR A 67 -12.50 -17.28 0.40
CA TYR A 67 -13.06 -18.57 0.01
C TYR A 67 -14.07 -19.10 1.04
N GLY A 68 -13.70 -19.13 2.32
CA GLY A 68 -14.59 -19.56 3.41
C GLY A 68 -15.85 -18.70 3.52
N ALA A 69 -15.71 -17.38 3.36
CA ALA A 69 -16.84 -16.46 3.29
C ALA A 69 -17.75 -16.76 2.09
N SER A 70 -17.19 -17.12 0.93
CA SER A 70 -18.00 -17.53 -0.22
C SER A 70 -18.86 -18.76 0.08
N LEU A 71 -18.32 -19.75 0.81
CA LEU A 71 -19.04 -20.96 1.18
C LEU A 71 -20.18 -20.68 2.17
N ARG A 72 -20.00 -19.67 3.03
CA ARG A 72 -20.95 -19.30 4.07
C ARG A 72 -22.02 -18.30 3.62
N LEU A 73 -21.65 -17.32 2.78
CA LEU A 73 -22.47 -16.15 2.48
C LEU A 73 -23.20 -16.21 1.15
N LEU A 74 -22.72 -17.01 0.20
CA LEU A 74 -23.42 -17.22 -1.08
C LEU A 74 -24.46 -18.34 -0.97
N PRO A 75 -25.59 -18.24 -1.68
CA PRO A 75 -26.52 -19.35 -1.84
C PRO A 75 -25.83 -20.65 -2.32
N LYS A 76 -26.30 -21.80 -1.84
CA LYS A 76 -25.73 -23.12 -2.21
C LYS A 76 -25.79 -23.38 -3.73
N GLY A 77 -26.81 -22.83 -4.40
CA GLY A 77 -27.01 -22.94 -5.84
C GLY A 77 -26.28 -21.89 -6.69
N SER A 78 -25.47 -21.01 -6.08
CA SER A 78 -24.72 -19.99 -6.84
C SER A 78 -23.79 -20.64 -7.85
N SER A 79 -23.74 -20.06 -9.06
CA SER A 79 -22.87 -20.52 -10.12
C SER A 79 -21.39 -20.43 -9.72
N LYS A 80 -20.54 -21.25 -10.37
CA LYS A 80 -19.08 -21.19 -10.19
C LYS A 80 -18.54 -19.80 -10.50
N LYS A 81 -19.08 -19.13 -11.54
CA LYS A 81 -18.70 -17.76 -11.93
C LYS A 81 -19.01 -16.76 -10.81
N THR A 82 -20.23 -16.76 -10.27
CA THR A 82 -20.62 -15.92 -9.13
C THR A 82 -19.69 -16.12 -7.95
N ARG A 83 -19.33 -17.38 -7.66
CA ARG A 83 -18.43 -17.71 -6.55
C ARG A 83 -17.02 -17.18 -6.77
N VAL A 84 -16.44 -17.37 -7.95
CA VAL A 84 -15.12 -16.83 -8.30
C VAL A 84 -15.13 -15.30 -8.21
N LEU A 85 -16.14 -14.64 -8.78
CA LEU A 85 -16.28 -13.18 -8.70
C LEU A 85 -16.38 -12.72 -7.25
N PHE A 86 -17.18 -13.38 -6.41
CA PHE A 86 -17.29 -13.03 -4.99
C PHE A 86 -15.94 -13.19 -4.26
N ILE A 87 -15.23 -14.29 -4.48
CA ILE A 87 -13.93 -14.54 -3.86
C ILE A 87 -12.93 -13.47 -4.29
N TRP A 88 -12.87 -13.15 -5.59
CA TRP A 88 -12.01 -12.10 -6.11
C TRP A 88 -12.29 -10.76 -5.42
N HIS A 89 -13.53 -10.27 -5.47
CA HIS A 89 -13.87 -8.95 -4.91
C HIS A 89 -13.71 -8.89 -3.39
N LEU A 90 -13.94 -9.99 -2.67
CA LEU A 90 -13.70 -10.01 -1.23
C LEU A 90 -12.21 -10.06 -0.92
N PHE A 91 -11.43 -10.83 -1.67
CA PHE A 91 -9.97 -10.85 -1.52
C PHE A 91 -9.37 -9.47 -1.84
N ASP A 92 -9.82 -8.84 -2.91
CA ASP A 92 -9.49 -7.49 -3.34
C ASP A 92 -9.76 -6.46 -2.23
N ALA A 93 -11.00 -6.45 -1.69
CA ALA A 93 -11.35 -5.61 -0.55
C ALA A 93 -10.46 -5.82 0.68
N LEU A 94 -10.08 -7.07 0.96
CA LEU A 94 -9.21 -7.41 2.09
C LEU A 94 -7.77 -6.93 1.87
N ILE A 95 -7.25 -7.02 0.65
CA ILE A 95 -5.92 -6.52 0.30
C ILE A 95 -5.89 -5.00 0.42
N HIS A 96 -6.84 -4.30 -0.21
CA HIS A 96 -6.94 -2.85 -0.09
C HIS A 96 -7.04 -2.43 1.38
N PHE A 97 -7.93 -3.05 2.16
CA PHE A 97 -8.11 -2.65 3.55
C PHE A 97 -6.89 -2.94 4.43
N PHE A 98 -6.40 -4.19 4.45
CA PHE A 98 -5.38 -4.59 5.41
C PHE A 98 -3.98 -4.25 4.93
N PHE A 99 -3.67 -4.51 3.66
CA PHE A 99 -2.33 -4.28 3.14
C PHE A 99 -2.20 -2.79 2.85
N GLU A 100 -2.93 -2.28 1.87
CA GLU A 100 -2.75 -0.89 1.42
C GLU A 100 -3.14 0.12 2.51
N GLY A 101 -4.16 -0.18 3.32
CA GLY A 101 -4.47 0.60 4.51
C GLY A 101 -3.31 0.66 5.51
N SER A 102 -2.56 -0.43 5.68
CA SER A 102 -1.35 -0.42 6.50
C SER A 102 -0.17 0.29 5.85
N PHE A 103 -0.08 0.31 4.50
CA PHE A 103 0.90 1.14 3.78
C PHE A 103 0.63 2.61 4.06
N LEU A 104 -0.62 3.06 3.85
CA LEU A 104 -1.03 4.42 4.17
C LEU A 104 -0.74 4.76 5.63
N TYR A 105 -1.03 3.86 6.57
CA TYR A 105 -0.70 4.08 7.97
C TYR A 105 0.80 4.38 8.18
N ASN A 106 1.68 3.62 7.52
CA ASN A 106 3.11 3.90 7.55
C ASN A 106 3.45 5.26 6.92
N CYS A 107 2.83 5.63 5.80
CA CYS A 107 3.07 6.91 5.12
C CYS A 107 2.57 8.14 5.89
N PHE A 108 1.51 8.01 6.70
CA PHE A 108 0.95 9.15 7.45
C PHE A 108 1.44 9.23 8.90
N PHE A 109 1.81 8.12 9.53
CA PHE A 109 2.05 8.09 10.99
C PHE A 109 3.43 7.58 11.40
N ILE A 110 4.14 6.84 10.53
CA ILE A 110 5.48 6.34 10.85
C ILE A 110 6.50 7.28 10.23
N SER A 111 7.35 7.87 11.07
CA SER A 111 8.28 8.91 10.62
C SER A 111 9.67 8.82 11.25
N TYR A 112 10.63 9.40 10.55
CA TYR A 112 12.02 9.59 10.97
C TYR A 112 12.38 11.06 10.89
N SER A 113 12.95 11.62 11.96
CA SER A 113 13.38 13.02 12.00
C SER A 113 14.76 13.17 11.38
N LEU A 114 14.87 14.03 10.38
CA LEU A 114 16.13 14.36 9.72
C LEU A 114 17.03 15.18 10.67
N PRO A 115 18.35 14.93 10.68
CA PRO A 115 19.30 15.80 11.38
C PRO A 115 19.21 17.24 10.84
N THR A 116 19.40 18.24 11.70
CA THR A 116 19.36 19.68 11.38
C THR A 116 20.41 20.13 10.35
N SER A 117 21.37 19.26 9.99
CA SER A 117 22.42 19.52 9.00
C SER A 117 22.21 18.78 7.66
N PHE A 118 20.97 18.41 7.30
CA PHE A 118 20.70 17.70 6.05
C PHE A 118 20.91 18.62 4.83
N ASN A 119 22.14 18.64 4.31
CA ASN A 119 22.51 19.35 3.08
C ASN A 119 22.13 18.50 1.85
N VAL A 120 21.98 19.13 0.68
CA VAL A 120 21.75 18.55 -0.66
C VAL A 120 22.70 17.37 -0.98
N ALA A 121 23.90 17.34 -0.40
CA ALA A 121 24.84 16.21 -0.49
C ALA A 121 24.29 14.88 0.10
N ALA A 122 23.28 14.94 0.97
CA ALA A 122 22.65 13.77 1.56
C ALA A 122 21.59 13.10 0.66
N ARG A 123 21.40 13.59 -0.58
CA ARG A 123 20.61 12.89 -1.62
C ARG A 123 21.16 11.48 -1.94
N GLN A 124 22.45 11.26 -1.72
CA GLN A 124 23.11 9.95 -1.89
C GLN A 124 23.47 9.32 -0.54
N HIS A 125 22.64 9.51 0.48
CA HIS A 125 22.87 8.87 1.77
C HIS A 125 22.50 7.38 1.71
N PRO A 126 23.37 6.46 2.18
CA PRO A 126 23.13 5.01 2.05
C PRO A 126 21.87 4.52 2.78
N HIS A 127 21.39 5.31 3.74
CA HIS A 127 20.23 4.98 4.58
C HIS A 127 19.10 6.00 4.50
N ILE A 128 19.07 6.90 3.51
CA ILE A 128 17.95 7.84 3.36
C ILE A 128 17.60 7.93 1.88
N ARG A 129 16.35 7.61 1.55
CA ARG A 129 15.81 7.77 0.20
C ARG A 129 14.70 8.80 0.22
N LEU A 130 14.88 9.82 -0.62
CA LEU A 130 13.86 10.82 -0.92
C LEU A 130 13.06 10.31 -2.12
N LEU A 131 11.76 10.08 -1.91
CA LEU A 131 10.82 9.67 -2.95
C LEU A 131 9.93 10.83 -3.42
N THR A 132 10.02 11.99 -2.77
CA THR A 132 9.37 13.21 -3.21
C THR A 132 10.30 14.02 -4.12
N PRO A 133 9.74 14.80 -5.06
CA PRO A 133 10.52 15.75 -5.84
C PRO A 133 11.27 16.77 -4.96
N PRO A 134 12.32 17.43 -5.48
CA PRO A 134 12.97 18.53 -4.80
C PRO A 134 11.96 19.58 -4.32
N ASP A 135 12.17 20.08 -3.10
CA ASP A 135 11.34 21.13 -2.46
C ASP A 135 9.86 20.77 -2.25
N VAL A 136 9.50 19.48 -2.44
CA VAL A 136 8.17 18.95 -2.13
C VAL A 136 8.26 18.10 -0.87
N TYR A 137 7.53 18.51 0.16
CA TYR A 137 7.59 17.91 1.50
C TYR A 137 6.25 17.28 1.87
N TRP A 138 6.29 15.98 2.17
CA TRP A 138 5.11 15.27 2.63
C TRP A 138 4.57 15.88 3.93
N LEU A 139 3.26 16.15 3.97
CA LEU A 139 2.57 16.82 5.08
C LEU A 139 3.19 18.18 5.47
N GLY A 140 3.90 18.84 4.55
CA GLY A 140 4.58 20.11 4.80
C GLY A 140 5.78 20.00 5.76
N SER A 141 6.24 18.79 6.08
CA SER A 141 7.28 18.57 7.09
C SER A 141 8.67 18.47 6.44
N GLN A 142 9.45 19.53 6.50
CA GLN A 142 10.80 19.56 5.91
C GLN A 142 11.84 18.73 6.66
N ASN A 143 11.62 18.50 7.96
CA ASN A 143 12.54 17.81 8.84
C ASN A 143 12.15 16.35 9.13
N LYS A 144 11.20 15.77 8.38
CA LYS A 144 10.76 14.39 8.59
C LYS A 144 10.62 13.64 7.28
N LEU A 145 10.89 12.34 7.35
CA LEU A 145 10.57 11.37 6.32
C LEU A 145 9.56 10.39 6.87
N TYR A 146 8.70 9.84 6.00
CA TYR A 146 7.62 8.95 6.40
C TYR A 146 7.63 7.65 5.59
N GLY A 147 7.01 6.62 6.14
CA GLY A 147 6.84 5.32 5.48
C GLY A 147 7.47 4.15 6.23
N ALA A 148 7.31 2.97 5.63
CA ALA A 148 7.57 1.69 6.28
C ALA A 148 9.03 1.48 6.68
N ASN A 149 9.99 2.02 5.93
CA ASN A 149 11.42 1.86 6.22
C ASN A 149 11.85 2.45 7.57
N TYR A 150 11.03 3.31 8.16
CA TYR A 150 11.28 3.95 9.46
C TYR A 150 10.56 3.25 10.62
N GLY A 151 9.75 2.23 10.33
CA GLY A 151 9.00 1.46 11.32
C GLY A 151 9.61 0.12 11.67
N THR A 152 9.26 -0.40 12.84
CA THR A 152 9.68 -1.73 13.32
C THR A 152 8.52 -2.71 13.48
N GLY A 153 7.27 -2.22 13.36
CA GLY A 153 6.07 -3.02 13.53
C GLY A 153 5.84 -4.04 12.40
N PRO A 154 4.91 -5.00 12.59
CA PRO A 154 4.68 -6.08 11.64
C PRO A 154 4.28 -5.58 10.24
N PHE A 155 3.40 -4.57 10.16
CA PHE A 155 3.05 -3.96 8.88
C PHE A 155 4.18 -3.17 8.24
N SER A 156 5.06 -2.54 9.03
CA SER A 156 6.27 -1.91 8.49
C SER A 156 7.22 -2.97 7.90
N ARG A 157 7.32 -4.15 8.53
CA ARG A 157 8.11 -5.27 8.01
C ARG A 157 7.53 -5.84 6.71
N LEU A 158 6.20 -6.00 6.64
CA LEU A 158 5.49 -6.41 5.42
C LEU A 158 5.84 -5.49 4.25
N TRP A 159 5.79 -4.17 4.46
CA TRP A 159 6.08 -3.22 3.39
C TRP A 159 7.57 -3.07 3.08
N GLN A 160 8.45 -3.26 4.08
CA GLN A 160 9.89 -3.41 3.84
C GLN A 160 10.19 -4.63 2.97
N GLU A 161 9.44 -5.73 3.13
CA GLU A 161 9.58 -6.94 2.31
C GLU A 161 9.22 -6.64 0.85
N TYR A 162 8.06 -6.03 0.61
CA TYR A 162 7.66 -5.65 -0.75
C TYR A 162 8.60 -4.58 -1.35
N ALA A 163 9.13 -3.68 -0.50
CA ALA A 163 10.07 -2.65 -0.90
C ALA A 163 11.44 -3.17 -1.40
N LYS A 164 11.73 -4.47 -1.20
CA LYS A 164 12.85 -5.14 -1.87
C LYS A 164 12.66 -5.16 -3.39
N ALA A 165 11.43 -5.37 -3.86
CA ALA A 165 11.09 -5.41 -5.28
C ALA A 165 10.67 -4.04 -5.84
N ASP A 166 9.94 -3.23 -5.07
CA ASP A 166 9.58 -1.85 -5.46
C ASP A 166 9.83 -0.89 -4.30
N ARG A 167 10.93 -0.15 -4.39
CA ARG A 167 11.43 0.72 -3.31
C ARG A 167 10.46 1.80 -2.87
N ARG A 168 9.49 2.16 -3.72
CA ARG A 168 8.50 3.21 -3.42
C ARG A 168 7.60 2.85 -2.24
N TRP A 169 7.32 1.55 -2.07
CA TRP A 169 6.49 1.03 -0.97
C TRP A 169 7.16 1.08 0.41
N GLY A 170 8.47 1.35 0.44
CA GLY A 170 9.20 1.59 1.69
C GLY A 170 9.05 3.01 2.23
N GLY A 171 8.53 3.95 1.44
CA GLY A 171 8.46 5.37 1.78
C GLY A 171 7.21 6.05 1.20
N VAL A 172 7.28 7.36 1.00
CA VAL A 172 6.19 8.15 0.39
C VAL A 172 6.54 8.52 -1.04
N ASP A 173 6.09 7.72 -1.99
CA ASP A 173 5.92 8.15 -3.37
C ASP A 173 4.55 8.83 -3.53
N LEU A 174 4.53 10.03 -4.09
CA LEU A 174 3.30 10.84 -4.16
C LEU A 174 2.22 10.21 -5.06
N GLY A 175 2.63 9.55 -6.14
CA GLY A 175 1.70 8.89 -7.06
C GLY A 175 1.08 7.67 -6.40
N VAL A 176 1.93 6.78 -5.87
CA VAL A 176 1.50 5.56 -5.19
C VAL A 176 0.59 5.90 -4.01
N VAL A 177 1.03 6.76 -3.07
CA VAL A 177 0.21 7.10 -1.90
C VAL A 177 -1.13 7.74 -2.29
N SER A 178 -1.18 8.56 -3.35
CA SER A 178 -2.44 9.14 -3.83
C SER A 178 -3.40 8.09 -4.39
N LEU A 179 -2.88 7.10 -5.11
CA LEU A 179 -3.68 5.97 -5.60
C LEU A 179 -4.18 5.11 -4.44
N GLU A 180 -3.31 4.78 -3.49
CA GLU A 180 -3.66 3.90 -2.38
C GLU A 180 -4.72 4.52 -1.44
N VAL A 181 -4.79 5.86 -1.34
CA VAL A 181 -5.91 6.52 -0.66
C VAL A 181 -7.24 6.18 -1.34
N LEU A 182 -7.29 6.15 -2.68
CA LEU A 182 -8.51 5.81 -3.40
C LEU A 182 -8.84 4.32 -3.30
N THR A 183 -7.87 3.42 -3.40
CA THR A 183 -8.11 1.97 -3.27
C THR A 183 -8.63 1.62 -1.87
N VAL A 184 -8.06 2.22 -0.81
CA VAL A 184 -8.50 1.99 0.57
C VAL A 184 -9.90 2.58 0.82
N PHE A 185 -10.12 3.86 0.49
CA PHE A 185 -11.37 4.55 0.87
C PHE A 185 -12.50 4.41 -0.14
N ILE A 186 -12.23 4.04 -1.38
CA ILE A 186 -13.22 3.85 -2.45
C ILE A 186 -13.23 2.40 -2.95
N GLY A 187 -12.06 1.84 -3.26
CA GLY A 187 -11.92 0.45 -3.72
C GLY A 187 -12.49 -0.55 -2.70
N THR A 188 -12.07 -0.47 -1.44
CA THR A 188 -12.55 -1.38 -0.37
C THR A 188 -14.08 -1.34 -0.23
N PRO A 189 -14.73 -0.18 -0.01
CA PRO A 189 -16.19 -0.17 0.12
C PRO A 189 -16.91 -0.62 -1.16
N LEU A 190 -16.38 -0.30 -2.34
CA LEU A 190 -16.97 -0.69 -3.61
C LEU A 190 -16.88 -2.21 -3.84
N ALA A 191 -15.73 -2.81 -3.55
CA ALA A 191 -15.53 -4.26 -3.63
C ALA A 191 -16.43 -5.02 -2.64
N LEU A 192 -16.59 -4.52 -1.41
CA LEU A 192 -17.55 -5.05 -0.44
C LEU A 192 -19.01 -4.87 -0.90
N TRP A 193 -19.33 -3.73 -1.52
CA TRP A 193 -20.64 -3.48 -2.09
C TRP A 193 -20.97 -4.45 -3.22
N ILE A 194 -20.00 -4.73 -4.10
CA ILE A 194 -20.13 -5.76 -5.14
C ILE A 194 -20.38 -7.13 -4.51
N CYS A 195 -19.64 -7.49 -3.46
CA CYS A 195 -19.89 -8.73 -2.71
C CYS A 195 -21.32 -8.79 -2.16
N ALA A 196 -21.85 -7.69 -1.63
CA ALA A 196 -23.23 -7.61 -1.16
C ALA A 196 -24.24 -7.82 -2.31
N LEU A 197 -23.98 -7.24 -3.50
CA LEU A 197 -24.82 -7.44 -4.67
C LEU A 197 -24.77 -8.89 -5.18
N LEU A 198 -23.59 -9.52 -5.17
CA LEU A 198 -23.40 -10.92 -5.60
C LEU A 198 -24.11 -11.94 -4.70
N ARG A 199 -24.37 -11.59 -3.42
CA ARG A 199 -25.16 -12.41 -2.50
C ARG A 199 -26.66 -12.45 -2.82
N GLY A 200 -27.17 -11.46 -3.57
CA GLY A 200 -28.57 -11.43 -3.99
C GLY A 200 -28.89 -12.46 -5.08
N GLU A 201 -30.18 -12.68 -5.36
CA GLU A 201 -30.66 -13.59 -6.41
C GLU A 201 -30.02 -13.33 -7.77
N GLU A 202 -29.36 -14.30 -8.39
CA GLU A 202 -28.55 -14.09 -9.62
C GLU A 202 -29.30 -13.40 -10.77
N ARG A 203 -30.61 -13.68 -10.92
CA ARG A 203 -31.43 -13.10 -11.99
C ARG A 203 -31.86 -11.65 -11.72
N LYS A 204 -31.92 -11.24 -10.45
CA LYS A 204 -32.43 -9.92 -10.05
C LYS A 204 -31.29 -8.93 -9.89
N GLY A 205 -31.31 -7.87 -10.70
CA GLY A 205 -30.30 -6.81 -10.65
C GLY A 205 -28.94 -7.20 -11.26
N ALA A 206 -28.93 -8.13 -12.22
CA ALA A 206 -27.70 -8.55 -12.92
C ALA A 206 -26.94 -7.37 -13.54
N LEU A 207 -27.65 -6.43 -14.19
CA LEU A 207 -27.05 -5.23 -14.76
C LEU A 207 -26.37 -4.34 -13.72
N LYS A 208 -26.98 -4.17 -12.55
CA LYS A 208 -26.41 -3.37 -11.45
C LYS A 208 -25.10 -3.98 -10.95
N ARG A 209 -25.01 -5.31 -10.88
CA ARG A 209 -23.78 -6.02 -10.48
C ARG A 209 -22.67 -5.77 -11.48
N TRP A 210 -22.96 -6.02 -12.76
CA TRP A 210 -21.98 -5.84 -13.83
C TRP A 210 -21.49 -4.41 -13.94
N PHE A 211 -22.38 -3.42 -13.82
CA PHE A 211 -22.01 -2.01 -13.81
C PHE A 211 -20.94 -1.71 -12.75
N TRP A 212 -21.18 -2.07 -11.48
CA TRP A 212 -20.23 -1.77 -10.41
C TRP A 212 -18.93 -2.58 -10.53
N MET A 213 -19.01 -3.84 -10.99
CA MET A 213 -17.81 -4.63 -11.28
C MET A 213 -16.96 -4.03 -12.41
N ILE A 214 -17.59 -3.51 -13.46
CA ILE A 214 -16.90 -2.79 -14.55
C ILE A 214 -16.23 -1.53 -14.02
N VAL A 215 -16.95 -0.72 -13.24
CA VAL A 215 -16.41 0.52 -12.65
C VAL A 215 -15.16 0.23 -11.81
N LEU A 216 -15.22 -0.77 -10.92
CA LEU A 216 -14.06 -1.15 -10.10
C LEU A 216 -12.94 -1.72 -10.98
N ALA A 217 -13.23 -2.65 -11.90
CA ALA A 217 -12.23 -3.24 -12.78
C ALA A 217 -11.49 -2.19 -13.64
N THR A 218 -12.19 -1.17 -14.15
CA THR A 218 -11.54 -0.06 -14.85
C THR A 218 -10.63 0.74 -13.93
N ALA A 219 -11.07 1.02 -12.69
CA ALA A 219 -10.25 1.71 -11.70
C ALA A 219 -8.99 0.92 -11.34
N GLU A 220 -9.09 -0.40 -11.15
CA GLU A 220 -7.95 -1.28 -10.85
C GLU A 220 -6.91 -1.26 -11.99
N LEU A 221 -7.36 -1.38 -13.25
CA LEU A 221 -6.46 -1.31 -14.41
C LEU A 221 -5.78 0.05 -14.54
N TYR A 222 -6.53 1.13 -14.30
CA TYR A 222 -5.98 2.48 -14.32
C TYR A 222 -4.98 2.70 -13.18
N GLY A 223 -5.29 2.23 -11.97
CA GLY A 223 -4.39 2.27 -10.82
C GLY A 223 -3.10 1.52 -11.09
N GLY A 224 -3.19 0.27 -11.57
CA GLY A 224 -2.03 -0.51 -11.98
C GLY A 224 -1.18 0.19 -13.06
N TRP A 225 -1.82 0.80 -14.06
CA TRP A 225 -1.10 1.61 -15.04
C TRP A 225 -0.36 2.79 -14.41
N MET A 226 -1.03 3.54 -13.52
CA MET A 226 -0.42 4.69 -12.86
C MET A 226 0.68 4.30 -11.87
N THR A 227 0.67 3.07 -11.35
CA THR A 227 1.76 2.53 -10.52
C THR A 227 3.00 2.19 -11.35
N PHE A 228 2.86 1.61 -12.55
CA PHE A 228 4.00 1.11 -13.33
C PHE A 228 4.46 2.02 -14.47
N ALA A 229 3.56 2.74 -15.14
CA ALA A 229 3.92 3.59 -16.28
C ALA A 229 4.94 4.68 -15.93
N PRO A 230 4.85 5.39 -14.78
CA PRO A 230 5.89 6.35 -14.39
C PRO A 230 7.28 5.71 -14.21
N GLU A 231 7.34 4.49 -13.66
CA GLU A 231 8.60 3.75 -13.57
C GLU A 231 9.11 3.38 -14.96
N TRP A 232 8.27 2.88 -15.86
CA TRP A 232 8.70 2.53 -17.21
C TRP A 232 9.23 3.75 -17.98
N PHE A 233 8.57 4.90 -17.88
CA PHE A 233 9.00 6.13 -18.53
C PHE A 233 10.30 6.71 -17.95
N THR A 234 10.66 6.35 -16.72
CA THR A 234 11.87 6.83 -16.04
C THR A 234 12.99 5.79 -15.98
N GLY A 235 12.84 4.65 -16.67
CA GLY A 235 13.85 3.58 -16.69
C GLY A 235 13.82 2.65 -15.47
N SER A 236 12.71 2.65 -14.72
CA SER A 236 12.39 1.79 -13.58
C SER A 236 13.41 1.82 -12.44
N PRO A 237 13.83 3.01 -11.96
CA PRO A 237 14.87 3.13 -10.95
C PRO A 237 14.50 2.51 -9.60
N ASN A 238 13.20 2.37 -9.30
CA ASN A 238 12.73 1.84 -8.03
C ASN A 238 12.42 0.34 -8.08
N LEU A 239 12.25 -0.23 -9.27
CA LEU A 239 11.97 -1.66 -9.45
C LEU A 239 13.27 -2.46 -9.45
N ASP A 240 13.30 -3.55 -8.67
CA ASP A 240 14.39 -4.53 -8.70
C ASP A 240 13.96 -5.77 -9.48
N THR A 241 14.40 -5.85 -10.74
CA THR A 241 14.14 -6.97 -11.65
C THR A 241 15.29 -7.98 -11.70
N SER A 242 16.34 -7.78 -10.90
CA SER A 242 17.57 -8.58 -10.94
C SER A 242 17.45 -9.93 -10.22
N ASN A 243 16.48 -10.05 -9.31
CA ASN A 243 16.16 -11.24 -8.54
C ASN A 243 14.90 -11.91 -9.10
N TRP A 244 14.92 -13.23 -9.26
CA TRP A 244 13.80 -13.98 -9.81
C TRP A 244 12.51 -13.82 -8.99
N MET A 245 12.60 -13.87 -7.66
CA MET A 245 11.44 -13.77 -6.78
C MET A 245 10.83 -12.36 -6.84
N PHE A 246 11.67 -11.33 -6.87
CA PHE A 246 11.19 -9.95 -6.95
C PHE A 246 10.49 -9.71 -8.30
N MET A 247 11.11 -10.13 -9.40
CA MET A 247 10.52 -9.98 -10.72
C MET A 247 9.25 -10.81 -10.90
N TRP A 248 9.32 -12.13 -10.71
CA TRP A 248 8.24 -13.02 -11.13
C TRP A 248 7.15 -13.19 -10.08
N LEU A 249 7.50 -13.27 -8.80
CA LEU A 249 6.52 -13.44 -7.74
C LEU A 249 5.94 -12.08 -7.30
N TYR A 250 6.80 -11.11 -6.96
CA TYR A 250 6.32 -9.84 -6.39
C TYR A 250 5.79 -8.87 -7.44
N LEU A 251 6.51 -8.67 -8.53
CA LEU A 251 6.11 -7.71 -9.57
C LEU A 251 5.13 -8.33 -10.57
N VAL A 252 5.45 -9.48 -11.18
CA VAL A 252 4.59 -10.05 -12.24
C VAL A 252 3.37 -10.77 -11.69
N PHE A 253 3.54 -11.75 -10.78
CA PHE A 253 2.42 -12.59 -10.35
C PHE A 253 1.37 -11.80 -9.57
N PHE A 254 1.76 -11.11 -8.49
CA PHE A 254 0.77 -10.38 -7.68
C PHE A 254 0.08 -9.29 -8.48
N ASN A 255 0.81 -8.36 -9.12
CA ASN A 255 0.17 -7.31 -9.92
C ASN A 255 -0.58 -7.86 -11.14
N GLY A 256 -0.13 -8.98 -11.71
CA GLY A 256 -0.81 -9.65 -12.82
C GLY A 256 -2.22 -10.11 -12.46
N LEU A 257 -2.53 -10.41 -11.19
CA LEU A 257 -3.89 -10.72 -10.75
C LEU A 257 -4.83 -9.52 -10.96
N TRP A 258 -4.38 -8.30 -10.60
CA TRP A 258 -5.08 -7.02 -10.83
C TRP A 258 -5.08 -6.57 -12.29
N VAL A 259 -4.50 -7.35 -13.20
CA VAL A 259 -4.68 -7.17 -14.65
C VAL A 259 -5.66 -8.21 -15.19
N VAL A 260 -5.42 -9.49 -14.91
CA VAL A 260 -6.17 -10.61 -15.49
C VAL A 260 -7.63 -10.61 -15.03
N PHE A 261 -7.89 -10.47 -13.73
CA PHE A 261 -9.26 -10.49 -13.22
C PHE A 261 -10.08 -9.28 -13.69
N PRO A 262 -9.57 -8.04 -13.61
CA PRO A 262 -10.27 -6.89 -14.18
C PRO A 262 -10.55 -7.01 -15.68
N LEU A 263 -9.59 -7.47 -16.49
CA LEU A 263 -9.83 -7.69 -17.93
C LEU A 263 -10.91 -8.74 -18.19
N TRP A 264 -10.89 -9.84 -17.43
CA TRP A 264 -11.95 -10.86 -17.52
C TRP A 264 -13.31 -10.29 -17.13
N ILE A 265 -13.39 -9.51 -16.05
CA ILE A 265 -14.62 -8.83 -15.60
C ILE A 265 -15.15 -7.86 -16.66
N LEU A 266 -14.27 -7.08 -17.28
CA LEU A 266 -14.66 -6.15 -18.35
C LEU A 266 -15.21 -6.88 -19.57
N TYR A 267 -14.56 -7.98 -19.97
CA TYR A 267 -15.04 -8.82 -21.09
C TYR A 267 -16.43 -9.41 -20.81
N GLU A 268 -16.61 -10.03 -19.63
CA GLU A 268 -17.89 -10.61 -19.22
C GLU A 268 -18.98 -9.56 -19.03
N GLY A 269 -18.62 -8.43 -18.43
CA GLY A 269 -19.51 -7.30 -18.20
C GLY A 269 -19.99 -6.68 -19.50
N TYR A 270 -19.09 -6.47 -20.47
CA TYR A 270 -19.44 -6.00 -21.80
C TYR A 270 -20.43 -6.95 -22.49
N SER A 271 -20.15 -8.25 -22.50
CA SER A 271 -21.05 -9.26 -23.09
C SER A 271 -22.44 -9.24 -22.42
N ALA A 272 -22.49 -9.21 -21.08
CA ALA A 272 -23.74 -9.19 -20.34
C ALA A 272 -24.57 -7.93 -20.59
N MET A 273 -23.92 -6.76 -20.68
CA MET A 273 -24.58 -5.49 -20.97
C MET A 273 -25.12 -5.45 -22.40
N THR A 274 -24.33 -5.86 -23.40
CA THR A 274 -24.76 -5.91 -24.79
C THR A 274 -25.96 -6.83 -24.97
N SER A 275 -25.93 -8.06 -24.42
CA SER A 275 -27.07 -8.98 -24.52
C SER A 275 -28.34 -8.40 -23.89
N ALA A 276 -28.23 -7.75 -22.73
CA ALA A 276 -29.37 -7.14 -22.07
C ALA A 276 -29.97 -5.96 -22.86
N MET A 277 -29.12 -5.14 -23.47
CA MET A 277 -29.58 -4.02 -24.32
C MET A 277 -30.29 -4.54 -25.57
N SER A 278 -29.72 -5.54 -26.27
CA SER A 278 -30.39 -6.16 -27.43
C SER A 278 -31.74 -6.78 -27.06
N HIS A 279 -31.86 -7.40 -25.88
CA HIS A 279 -33.16 -7.89 -25.40
C HIS A 279 -34.17 -6.76 -25.15
N ALA A 280 -33.73 -5.62 -24.60
CA ALA A 280 -34.60 -4.47 -24.39
C ALA A 280 -35.11 -3.89 -25.73
N GLU A 281 -34.21 -3.73 -26.71
CA GLU A 281 -34.57 -3.28 -28.07
C GLU A 281 -35.60 -4.19 -28.73
N MET A 282 -35.41 -5.52 -28.63
CA MET A 282 -36.36 -6.50 -29.16
C MET A 282 -37.73 -6.43 -28.48
N VAL A 283 -37.76 -6.25 -27.15
CA VAL A 283 -39.01 -6.11 -26.39
C VAL A 283 -39.75 -4.85 -26.81
N ASP A 284 -39.04 -3.74 -27.00
CA ASP A 284 -39.65 -2.48 -27.42
C ASP A 284 -40.15 -2.53 -28.86
N LEU A 285 -39.43 -3.21 -29.77
CA LEU A 285 -39.89 -3.47 -31.13
C LEU A 285 -41.18 -4.30 -31.15
N VAL A 286 -41.26 -5.37 -30.35
CA VAL A 286 -42.47 -6.21 -30.24
C VAL A 286 -43.66 -5.41 -29.69
N LYS A 287 -43.44 -4.55 -28.70
CA LYS A 287 -44.49 -3.67 -28.17
C LYS A 287 -44.96 -2.66 -29.22
N TYR A 288 -44.04 -2.10 -30.00
CA TYR A 288 -44.37 -1.17 -31.07
C TYR A 288 -45.26 -1.84 -32.13
N LEU A 289 -44.87 -3.04 -32.61
CA LEU A 289 -45.63 -3.78 -33.62
C LEU A 289 -47.04 -4.13 -33.15
N LYS A 290 -47.20 -4.57 -31.89
CA LYS A 290 -48.51 -4.89 -31.29
C LYS A 290 -49.45 -3.69 -31.09
N LYS A 291 -48.93 -2.46 -31.13
CA LYS A 291 -49.74 -1.25 -31.00
C LYS A 291 -50.29 -0.76 -32.34
N GLY A 292 -49.78 -1.30 -33.45
CA GLY A 292 -50.23 -0.99 -34.81
C GLY A 292 -51.27 -1.96 -35.37
N GLU A 293 -51.59 -3.04 -34.64
CA GLU A 293 -52.73 -3.95 -34.87
C GLU A 293 -53.95 -3.50 -34.06
#